data_AF-A0A6N3Z2U3-F1
#
_entry.id   AF-A0A6N3Z2U3-F1
#
_cell.length_a   1.000
_cell.length_b   1.000
_cell.length_c   1.000
_cell.angle_alpha   90.00
_cell.angle_beta   90.00
_cell.angle_gamma   90.00
#
_symmetry.space_group_name_H-M   'P 1'
#
loop_
_entity.id
_entity.type
_entity.pdbx_description
1 polymer ?
#
loop_
_entity_poly.entity_id
_entity_poly.type
_entity_poly.pdbx_seq_one_letter_code
_entity_poly.pdbx_strand_id
1 'polypeptide(L)'
;MMAADTRVSFADENGRVVSWTDYKDYRKAIDVNGVLYGFAGLNDYYEELLEELNIGSNDIDVLDFLSQQAKKENHSFIVMRYETDFRIFGHLDNTLYDSTSTALNVEYHGIGSGANSRIYKKHRNNNSPLIPIRKIIETNEKAIKQATKNGASINKEHYATICAQAGGDNGTGGVINMTTAQKTNAIIQEQLTTLRSIGTEAASLGAVAVCSMDESFEKQKLDKLGVQASKNYQNVPNKDQQELHERMIKRMAERKAQSQKVVEARL
;
A
#
# COMPACT_ATOMS: atom_id res chain seq x y z
N MET A 1 -9.68 -5.59 13.17
CA MET A 1 -8.37 -6.23 12.90
C MET A 1 -8.02 -6.00 11.44
N MET A 2 -6.77 -5.63 11.14
CA MET A 2 -6.26 -5.53 9.77
C MET A 2 -5.06 -6.48 9.62
N ALA A 3 -4.85 -7.00 8.41
CA ALA A 3 -3.71 -7.84 8.09
C ALA A 3 -3.30 -7.62 6.64
N ALA A 4 -2.02 -7.84 6.35
CA ALA A 4 -1.48 -7.76 5.02
C ALA A 4 -0.35 -8.79 4.82
N ASP A 5 -0.10 -9.11 3.56
CA ASP A 5 1.06 -9.89 3.15
C ASP A 5 2.33 -9.00 3.11
N THR A 6 3.49 -9.60 2.91
CA THR A 6 4.78 -8.89 2.95
C THR A 6 5.45 -8.68 1.60
N ARG A 7 4.79 -9.02 0.48
CA ARG A 7 5.36 -8.84 -0.85
C ARG A 7 5.36 -7.37 -1.26
N VAL A 8 6.46 -6.91 -1.83
CA VAL A 8 6.54 -5.61 -2.49
C VAL A 8 6.93 -5.83 -3.94
N SER A 9 6.25 -5.12 -4.84
CA SER A 9 6.61 -5.10 -6.26
C SER A 9 7.42 -3.86 -6.59
N PHE A 10 8.29 -3.96 -7.58
CA PHE A 10 9.08 -2.86 -8.12
C PHE A 10 8.57 -2.54 -9.52
N ALA A 11 8.07 -1.32 -9.71
CA ALA A 11 7.50 -0.86 -10.97
C ALA A 11 8.42 0.16 -11.65
N ASP A 12 8.61 0.01 -12.97
CA ASP A 12 9.34 1.02 -13.76
C ASP A 12 8.51 2.30 -13.97
N GLU A 13 9.09 3.27 -14.68
CA GLU A 13 8.42 4.53 -15.04
C GLU A 13 7.13 4.38 -15.84
N ASN A 14 6.93 3.22 -16.50
CA ASN A 14 5.73 2.91 -17.27
C ASN A 14 4.69 2.15 -16.42
N GLY A 15 4.94 2.00 -15.11
CA GLY A 15 4.10 1.24 -14.19
C GLY A 15 4.20 -0.27 -14.36
N ARG A 16 5.17 -0.79 -15.12
CA ARG A 16 5.36 -2.23 -15.33
C ARG A 16 6.15 -2.83 -14.18
N VAL A 17 5.63 -3.91 -13.60
CA VAL A 17 6.35 -4.64 -12.54
C VAL A 17 7.58 -5.34 -13.11
N VAL A 18 8.76 -4.81 -12.79
CA VAL A 18 10.05 -5.36 -13.21
C VAL A 18 10.57 -6.42 -12.25
N SER A 19 10.17 -6.40 -10.97
CA SER A 19 10.55 -7.40 -9.96
C SER A 19 9.61 -7.37 -8.75
N TRP A 20 9.74 -8.34 -7.85
CA TRP A 20 9.10 -8.32 -6.53
C TRP A 20 9.98 -9.07 -5.52
N THR A 21 9.83 -8.71 -4.25
CA THR A 21 10.59 -9.29 -3.14
C THR A 21 9.66 -9.43 -1.93
N ASP A 22 9.83 -10.52 -1.16
CA ASP A 22 9.05 -10.79 0.05
C ASP A 22 9.84 -10.33 1.30
N TYR A 23 9.40 -9.24 1.94
CA TYR A 23 10.09 -8.63 3.09
C TYR A 23 9.46 -9.05 4.41
N LYS A 24 9.95 -10.14 5.01
CA LYS A 24 9.34 -10.75 6.22
C LYS A 24 8.97 -9.75 7.33
N ASP A 25 9.80 -8.73 7.55
CA ASP A 25 9.62 -7.76 8.63
C ASP A 25 8.77 -6.53 8.24
N TYR A 26 8.39 -6.42 6.97
CA TYR A 26 7.55 -5.34 6.47
C TYR A 26 6.09 -5.53 6.89
N ARG A 27 5.45 -4.43 7.30
CA ARG A 27 4.07 -4.38 7.78
C ARG A 27 3.33 -3.31 6.99
N LYS A 28 2.48 -3.73 6.04
CA LYS A 28 1.52 -2.84 5.35
C LYS A 28 0.28 -2.56 6.22
N ALA A 29 0.09 -3.33 7.29
CA ALA A 29 -0.97 -3.16 8.27
C ALA A 29 -0.37 -2.95 9.66
N ILE A 30 -0.64 -1.79 10.27
CA ILE A 30 -0.04 -1.35 11.54
C ILE A 30 -1.08 -0.76 12.48
N ASP A 31 -0.91 -0.98 13.80
CA ASP A 31 -1.61 -0.29 14.86
C ASP A 31 -0.67 0.77 15.47
N VAL A 32 -1.08 2.03 15.42
CA VAL A 32 -0.38 3.15 16.06
C VAL A 32 -1.35 3.85 17.00
N ASN A 33 -1.10 3.72 18.29
CA ASN A 33 -1.86 4.35 19.38
C ASN A 33 -3.38 4.05 19.33
N GLY A 34 -3.75 2.83 18.93
CA GLY A 34 -5.15 2.40 18.85
C GLY A 34 -5.83 2.75 17.52
N VAL A 35 -5.10 3.38 16.58
CA VAL A 35 -5.55 3.61 15.21
C VAL A 35 -4.92 2.56 14.31
N LEU A 36 -5.76 1.83 13.56
CA LEU A 36 -5.34 0.83 12.60
C LEU A 36 -5.17 1.46 11.22
N TYR A 37 -4.06 1.17 10.56
CA TYR A 37 -3.75 1.59 9.20
C TYR A 37 -3.49 0.36 8.33
N GLY A 38 -4.01 0.36 7.11
CA GLY A 38 -3.70 -0.63 6.07
C GLY A 38 -3.38 0.07 4.76
N PHE A 39 -2.27 -0.26 4.13
CA PHE A 39 -1.73 0.46 2.98
C PHE A 39 -1.67 -0.37 1.69
N ALA A 40 -1.98 0.26 0.55
CA ALA A 40 -1.62 -0.20 -0.79
C ALA A 40 -1.29 1.00 -1.72
N GLY A 41 -0.47 0.78 -2.74
CA GLY A 41 0.02 1.81 -3.67
C GLY A 41 1.52 2.10 -3.55
N LEU A 42 1.93 3.31 -3.91
CA LEU A 42 3.33 3.77 -3.90
C LEU A 42 3.88 3.92 -2.48
N ASN A 43 4.90 3.14 -2.13
CA ASN A 43 5.41 3.02 -0.76
C ASN A 43 5.92 4.35 -0.16
N ASP A 44 6.31 5.32 -0.98
CA ASP A 44 6.76 6.64 -0.54
C ASP A 44 5.70 7.37 0.32
N TYR A 45 4.41 7.21 -0.03
CA TYR A 45 3.31 7.79 0.75
C TYR A 45 3.16 7.10 2.11
N TYR A 46 3.41 5.79 2.17
CA TYR A 46 3.37 5.06 3.44
C TYR A 46 4.56 5.41 4.32
N GLU A 47 5.75 5.58 3.75
CA GLU A 47 6.92 6.03 4.48
C GLU A 47 6.68 7.42 5.08
N GLU A 48 6.17 8.39 4.29
CA GLU A 48 5.86 9.73 4.80
C GLU A 48 4.79 9.71 5.89
N LEU A 49 3.73 8.91 5.75
CA LEU A 49 2.74 8.71 6.82
C LEU A 49 3.42 8.24 8.11
N LEU A 50 4.24 7.20 8.04
CA LEU A 50 4.91 6.64 9.21
C LEU A 50 5.90 7.62 9.85
N GLU A 51 6.63 8.42 9.06
CA GLU A 51 7.53 9.43 9.62
C GLU A 51 6.77 10.52 10.37
N GLU A 52 5.65 10.98 9.85
CA GLU A 52 4.82 11.99 10.50
C GLU A 52 4.13 11.45 11.77
N LEU A 53 3.64 10.21 11.73
CA LEU A 53 3.13 9.54 12.92
C LEU A 53 4.21 9.38 14.00
N ASN A 54 5.46 9.11 13.61
CA ASN A 54 6.57 8.97 14.56
C ASN A 54 6.88 10.27 15.33
N ILE A 55 6.69 11.42 14.70
CA ILE A 55 6.93 12.73 15.33
C ILE A 55 5.67 13.32 15.98
N GLY A 56 4.55 12.59 15.95
CA GLY A 56 3.31 12.96 16.63
C GLY A 56 2.43 13.94 15.86
N SER A 57 2.58 14.03 14.54
CA SER A 57 1.66 14.82 13.69
C SER A 57 0.24 14.24 13.74
N ASN A 58 -0.76 15.09 13.50
CA ASN A 58 -2.13 14.65 13.35
C ASN A 58 -2.28 13.78 12.09
N ASP A 59 -2.77 12.56 12.25
CA ASP A 59 -2.85 11.57 11.18
C ASP A 59 -3.84 11.95 10.08
N ILE A 60 -4.96 12.60 10.44
CA ILE A 60 -5.96 13.08 9.47
C ILE A 60 -5.37 14.19 8.59
N ASP A 61 -4.71 15.18 9.19
CA ASP A 61 -4.06 16.26 8.42
C ASP A 61 -2.96 15.70 7.49
N VAL A 62 -2.18 14.74 7.97
CA VAL A 62 -1.15 14.04 7.19
C VAL A 62 -1.79 13.31 6.01
N LEU A 63 -2.84 12.52 6.25
CA LEU A 63 -3.50 11.74 5.20
C LEU A 63 -4.23 12.61 4.17
N ASP A 64 -4.83 13.73 4.60
CA ASP A 64 -5.43 14.71 3.69
C ASP A 64 -4.37 15.33 2.78
N PHE A 65 -3.24 15.76 3.35
CA PHE A 65 -2.12 16.28 2.58
C PHE A 65 -1.59 15.25 1.57
N LEU A 66 -1.31 14.02 2.02
CA LEU A 66 -0.79 12.96 1.15
C LEU A 66 -1.74 12.68 -0.01
N SER A 67 -3.05 12.66 0.24
CA SER A 67 -4.08 12.43 -0.79
C SER A 67 -4.11 13.55 -1.83
N GLN A 68 -4.01 14.81 -1.40
CA GLN A 68 -3.91 15.97 -2.30
C GLN A 68 -2.60 15.97 -3.09
N GLN A 69 -1.49 15.62 -2.45
CA GLN A 69 -0.19 15.56 -3.10
C GLN A 69 -0.17 14.45 -4.16
N ALA A 70 -0.73 13.28 -3.86
CA ALA A 70 -0.87 12.19 -4.84
C ALA A 70 -1.74 12.59 -6.03
N LYS A 71 -2.83 13.31 -5.80
CA LYS A 71 -3.63 13.89 -6.90
C LYS A 71 -2.81 14.84 -7.77
N LYS A 72 -2.03 15.74 -7.15
CA LYS A 72 -1.17 16.71 -7.87
C LYS A 72 -0.10 16.00 -8.71
N GLU A 73 0.47 14.92 -8.20
CA GLU A 73 1.52 14.14 -8.87
C GLU A 73 0.97 13.04 -9.79
N ASN A 74 -0.35 12.88 -9.85
CA ASN A 74 -1.02 11.76 -10.53
C ASN A 74 -0.48 10.39 -10.09
N HIS A 75 -0.28 10.24 -8.79
CA HIS A 75 0.13 9.02 -8.13
C HIS A 75 -1.07 8.36 -7.46
N SER A 76 -1.02 7.04 -7.34
CA SER A 76 -2.12 6.29 -6.75
C SER A 76 -1.68 5.55 -5.50
N PHE A 77 -2.43 5.76 -4.43
CA PHE A 77 -2.31 5.03 -3.18
C PHE A 77 -3.65 5.03 -2.45
N ILE A 78 -3.78 4.11 -1.49
CA ILE A 78 -4.92 4.05 -0.60
C ILE A 78 -4.47 3.64 0.81
N VAL A 79 -5.01 4.34 1.81
CA VAL A 79 -4.89 4.02 3.23
C VAL A 79 -6.27 3.73 3.79
N MET A 80 -6.45 2.51 4.29
CA MET A 80 -7.53 2.17 5.21
C MET A 80 -7.16 2.68 6.60
N ARG A 81 -7.98 3.53 7.20
CA ARG A 81 -7.81 4.00 8.58
C ARG A 81 -9.01 3.58 9.43
N TYR A 82 -8.78 3.04 10.62
CA TYR A 82 -9.83 2.72 11.57
C TYR A 82 -9.46 3.13 13.00
N GLU A 83 -10.30 3.95 13.62
CA GLU A 83 -10.23 4.31 15.04
C GLU A 83 -11.61 4.15 15.67
N THR A 84 -12.55 5.01 15.30
CA THR A 84 -13.97 4.95 15.67
C THR A 84 -14.83 4.61 14.46
N ASP A 85 -14.51 5.18 13.30
CA ASP A 85 -15.08 4.86 12.00
C ASP A 85 -14.02 4.32 11.04
N PHE A 86 -14.48 3.61 10.02
CA PHE A 86 -13.61 3.08 8.97
C PHE A 86 -13.58 4.06 7.80
N ARG A 87 -12.41 4.60 7.49
CA ARG A 87 -12.23 5.60 6.42
C ARG A 87 -11.18 5.16 5.41
N ILE A 88 -11.30 5.75 4.23
CA ILE A 88 -10.39 5.58 3.11
C ILE A 88 -9.78 6.94 2.79
N PHE A 89 -8.46 6.97 2.66
CA PHE A 89 -7.70 8.14 2.21
C PHE A 89 -6.87 7.73 0.99
N GLY A 90 -6.66 8.64 0.05
CA GLY A 90 -5.78 8.43 -1.09
C GLY A 90 -6.28 9.04 -2.38
N HIS A 91 -5.68 8.59 -3.48
CA HIS A 91 -6.01 9.00 -4.83
C HIS A 91 -6.07 7.76 -5.72
N LEU A 92 -7.20 7.56 -6.39
CA LEU A 92 -7.47 6.39 -7.24
C LEU A 92 -8.20 6.84 -8.49
N ASP A 93 -7.64 6.56 -9.67
CA ASP A 93 -8.33 6.79 -10.96
C ASP A 93 -8.97 8.21 -11.01
N ASN A 94 -8.13 9.23 -10.83
CA ASN A 94 -8.48 10.65 -10.79
C ASN A 94 -9.46 11.08 -9.68
N THR A 95 -9.73 10.20 -8.71
CA THR A 95 -10.68 10.43 -7.61
C THR A 95 -9.94 10.57 -6.30
N LEU A 96 -10.24 11.65 -5.58
CA LEU A 96 -9.65 11.98 -4.29
C LEU A 96 -10.51 11.43 -3.14
N TYR A 97 -9.86 10.74 -2.20
CA TYR A 97 -10.44 10.32 -0.93
C TYR A 97 -9.66 10.96 0.22
N ASP A 98 -10.37 11.69 1.08
CA ASP A 98 -9.81 12.46 2.19
C ASP A 98 -10.77 12.44 3.41
N SER A 99 -10.49 13.24 4.43
CA SER A 99 -11.28 13.35 5.66
C SER A 99 -12.76 13.71 5.45
N THR A 100 -13.10 14.31 4.30
CA THR A 100 -14.48 14.69 3.95
C THR A 100 -15.23 13.62 3.15
N SER A 101 -14.51 12.57 2.75
CA SER A 101 -15.10 11.41 2.07
C SER A 101 -15.98 10.61 3.04
N THR A 102 -16.95 9.90 2.48
CA THR A 102 -17.91 9.14 3.31
C THR A 102 -17.21 7.97 3.99
N ALA A 103 -17.43 7.80 5.30
CA ALA A 103 -16.92 6.64 6.03
C ALA A 103 -17.54 5.34 5.47
N LEU A 104 -16.74 4.27 5.47
CA LEU A 104 -17.13 2.97 4.95
C LEU A 104 -17.92 2.19 6.00
N ASN A 105 -19.15 1.81 5.67
CA ASN A 105 -19.99 0.98 6.54
C ASN A 105 -20.06 -0.46 6.00
N VAL A 106 -19.07 -1.28 6.35
CA VAL A 106 -18.95 -2.68 5.93
C VAL A 106 -18.36 -3.56 7.03
N GLU A 107 -18.73 -4.84 7.05
CA GLU A 107 -18.11 -5.83 7.95
C GLU A 107 -16.69 -6.20 7.50
N TYR A 108 -16.47 -6.29 6.18
CA TYR A 108 -15.21 -6.71 5.59
C TYR A 108 -14.84 -5.84 4.39
N HIS A 109 -13.59 -5.41 4.34
CA HIS A 109 -12.99 -4.76 3.19
C HIS A 109 -11.53 -5.18 3.07
N GLY A 110 -11.06 -5.33 1.84
CA GLY A 110 -9.64 -5.55 1.54
C GLY A 110 -9.28 -4.70 0.34
N ILE A 111 -8.07 -4.15 0.35
CA ILE A 111 -7.48 -3.32 -0.70
C ILE A 111 -6.30 -4.07 -1.34
N GLY A 112 -5.78 -3.54 -2.45
CA GLY A 112 -4.65 -4.13 -3.16
C GLY A 112 -5.06 -5.22 -4.15
N SER A 113 -4.11 -5.62 -4.98
CA SER A 113 -4.28 -6.60 -6.08
C SER A 113 -4.92 -7.92 -5.64
N GLY A 114 -4.52 -8.44 -4.48
CA GLY A 114 -5.09 -9.65 -3.89
C GLY A 114 -6.61 -9.58 -3.67
N ALA A 115 -7.18 -8.40 -3.41
CA ALA A 115 -8.61 -8.20 -3.19
C ALA A 115 -9.45 -8.44 -4.46
N ASN A 116 -8.85 -8.37 -5.65
CA ASN A 116 -9.53 -8.69 -6.91
C ASN A 116 -9.48 -10.20 -7.24
N SER A 117 -8.63 -10.98 -6.57
CA SER A 117 -8.45 -12.40 -6.86
C SER A 117 -9.72 -13.23 -6.61
N ARG A 118 -9.88 -14.32 -7.37
CA ARG A 118 -10.99 -15.26 -7.20
C ARG A 118 -10.95 -15.90 -5.80
N ILE A 119 -9.76 -16.20 -5.32
CA ILE A 119 -9.55 -16.80 -3.99
C ILE A 119 -9.96 -15.83 -2.88
N TYR A 120 -9.60 -14.55 -2.96
CA TYR A 120 -10.09 -13.55 -2.00
C TYR A 120 -11.61 -13.52 -1.95
N LYS A 121 -12.27 -13.38 -3.11
CA LYS A 121 -13.74 -13.29 -3.21
C LYS A 121 -14.44 -14.51 -2.59
N LYS A 122 -13.84 -15.71 -2.67
CA LYS A 122 -14.36 -16.95 -2.06
C LYS A 122 -14.22 -16.97 -0.53
N HIS A 123 -13.21 -16.30 0.02
CA HIS A 123 -12.83 -16.43 1.43
C HIS A 123 -12.96 -15.13 2.26
N ARG A 124 -13.36 -14.00 1.66
CA ARG A 124 -13.42 -12.69 2.32
C ARG A 124 -14.40 -12.61 3.50
N ASN A 125 -15.46 -13.43 3.52
CA ASN A 125 -16.48 -13.44 4.57
C ASN A 125 -16.09 -14.32 5.78
N ASN A 126 -14.83 -14.76 5.88
CA ASN A 126 -14.38 -15.51 7.06
C ASN A 126 -14.10 -14.54 8.22
N ASN A 127 -14.27 -15.01 9.45
CA ASN A 127 -14.09 -14.22 10.68
C ASN A 127 -12.68 -13.67 10.94
N SER A 128 -11.70 -13.98 10.09
CA SER A 128 -10.30 -13.57 10.25
C SER A 128 -9.74 -13.04 8.92
N PRO A 129 -9.16 -11.82 8.89
CA PRO A 129 -8.55 -11.26 7.69
C PRO A 129 -7.33 -12.06 7.21
N LEU A 130 -6.73 -12.88 8.09
CA LEU A 130 -5.61 -13.77 7.76
C LEU A 130 -6.00 -14.88 6.78
N ILE A 131 -7.28 -15.30 6.75
CA ILE A 131 -7.73 -16.45 5.97
C ILE A 131 -7.68 -16.17 4.47
N PRO A 132 -8.31 -15.09 3.94
CA PRO A 132 -8.26 -14.82 2.51
C PRO A 132 -6.81 -14.62 2.00
N ILE A 133 -5.97 -13.91 2.75
CA ILE A 133 -4.57 -13.68 2.36
C ILE A 133 -3.79 -15.01 2.29
N ARG A 134 -3.88 -15.83 3.35
CA ARG A 134 -3.22 -17.13 3.39
C ARG A 134 -3.64 -18.03 2.25
N LYS A 135 -4.94 -18.03 1.91
CA LYS A 135 -5.47 -18.85 0.82
C LYS A 135 -4.92 -18.41 -0.54
N ILE A 136 -4.68 -17.11 -0.75
CA ILE A 136 -4.03 -16.62 -1.97
C ILE A 136 -2.58 -17.13 -2.02
N ILE A 137 -1.81 -16.94 -0.94
CA ILE A 137 -0.41 -17.39 -0.84
C ILE A 137 -0.30 -18.90 -1.10
N GLU A 138 -1.07 -19.72 -0.39
CA GLU A 138 -1.12 -21.18 -0.56
C GLU A 138 -1.47 -21.58 -2.01
N THR A 139 -2.39 -20.84 -2.65
CA THR A 139 -2.79 -21.11 -4.04
C THR A 139 -1.67 -20.79 -5.02
N ASN A 140 -1.01 -19.64 -4.86
CA ASN A 140 0.11 -19.21 -5.69
C ASN A 140 1.27 -20.21 -5.59
N GLU A 141 1.71 -20.54 -4.36
CA GLU A 141 2.81 -21.47 -4.11
C GLU A 141 2.54 -22.85 -4.71
N LYS A 142 1.32 -23.37 -4.54
CA LYS A 142 0.92 -24.66 -5.11
C LYS A 142 0.98 -24.64 -6.64
N ALA A 143 0.46 -23.58 -7.27
CA ALA A 143 0.44 -23.46 -8.73
C ALA A 143 1.87 -23.36 -9.31
N ILE A 144 2.72 -22.55 -8.69
CA ILE A 144 4.13 -22.41 -9.10
C ILE A 144 4.89 -23.71 -8.93
N LYS A 145 4.73 -24.40 -7.80
CA LYS A 145 5.35 -25.72 -7.56
C LYS A 145 4.92 -26.77 -8.60
N GLN A 146 3.67 -26.69 -9.08
CA GLN A 146 3.19 -27.57 -10.14
C GLN A 146 3.82 -27.23 -11.50
N ALA A 147 3.95 -25.95 -11.82
CA ALA A 147 4.55 -25.48 -13.07
C ALA A 147 6.07 -25.73 -13.14
N THR A 148 6.78 -25.69 -12.01
CA THR A 148 8.25 -25.93 -11.95
C THR A 148 8.63 -27.39 -11.72
N LYS A 149 7.67 -28.32 -11.60
CA LYS A 149 7.88 -29.72 -11.18
C LYS A 149 8.94 -30.47 -12.01
N ASN A 150 9.23 -30.03 -13.24
CA ASN A 150 10.23 -30.61 -14.14
C ASN A 150 11.47 -29.72 -14.37
N GLY A 151 11.78 -28.80 -13.44
CA GLY A 151 12.94 -27.91 -13.56
C GLY A 151 12.79 -26.77 -14.56
N ALA A 152 11.56 -26.49 -15.00
CA ALA A 152 11.28 -25.34 -15.87
C ALA A 152 11.56 -24.03 -15.13
N SER A 153 12.36 -23.15 -15.73
CA SER A 153 12.48 -21.77 -15.25
C SER A 153 11.21 -21.00 -15.64
N ILE A 154 10.64 -20.28 -14.68
CA ILE A 154 9.47 -19.44 -14.89
C ILE A 154 9.96 -17.99 -14.88
N ASN A 155 9.75 -17.26 -15.96
CA ASN A 155 10.01 -15.83 -16.00
C ASN A 155 8.90 -15.06 -15.26
N LYS A 156 9.09 -13.77 -15.05
CA LYS A 156 8.19 -12.97 -14.20
C LYS A 156 6.76 -12.86 -14.73
N GLU A 157 6.60 -12.66 -16.04
CA GLU A 157 5.31 -12.61 -16.71
C GLU A 157 4.55 -13.94 -16.62
N HIS A 158 5.29 -15.04 -16.76
CA HIS A 158 4.74 -16.38 -16.67
C HIS A 158 4.32 -16.70 -15.23
N TYR A 159 5.05 -16.24 -14.21
CA TYR A 159 4.64 -16.36 -12.82
C TYR A 159 3.30 -15.66 -12.57
N ALA A 160 3.15 -14.41 -13.03
CA ALA A 160 1.91 -13.66 -12.85
C ALA A 160 0.72 -14.34 -13.54
N THR A 161 0.94 -14.88 -14.75
CA THR A 161 -0.06 -15.65 -15.49
C THR A 161 -0.48 -16.91 -14.75
N ILE A 162 0.46 -17.68 -14.19
CA ILE A 162 0.17 -18.92 -13.45
C ILE A 162 -0.66 -18.61 -12.19
N CYS A 163 -0.27 -17.60 -11.41
CA CYS A 163 -1.02 -17.19 -10.22
C CYS A 163 -2.46 -16.77 -10.58
N ALA A 164 -2.61 -15.96 -11.64
CA ALA A 164 -3.93 -15.52 -12.12
C ALA A 164 -4.80 -16.70 -12.58
N GLN A 165 -4.25 -17.65 -13.34
CA GLN A 165 -4.98 -18.85 -13.80
C GLN A 165 -5.42 -19.76 -12.65
N ALA A 166 -4.59 -19.89 -11.61
CA ALA A 166 -4.95 -20.58 -10.37
C ALA A 166 -6.04 -19.85 -9.57
N GLY A 167 -6.27 -18.56 -9.87
CA GLY A 167 -7.26 -17.70 -9.24
C GLY A 167 -6.71 -16.88 -8.07
N GLY A 168 -5.40 -16.93 -7.85
CA GLY A 168 -4.67 -16.04 -6.94
C GLY A 168 -4.27 -14.74 -7.63
N ASP A 169 -3.13 -14.20 -7.22
CA ASP A 169 -2.59 -12.91 -7.66
C ASP A 169 -1.06 -12.89 -7.43
N ASN A 170 -0.28 -12.24 -8.28
CA ASN A 170 1.18 -12.15 -8.10
C ASN A 170 1.59 -11.19 -6.97
N GLY A 171 0.81 -10.15 -6.72
CA GLY A 171 1.08 -9.08 -5.76
C GLY A 171 0.96 -9.50 -4.29
N THR A 172 0.39 -10.68 -4.02
CA THR A 172 0.22 -11.24 -2.67
C THR A 172 1.19 -12.40 -2.44
N GLY A 173 2.10 -12.27 -1.48
CA GLY A 173 3.11 -13.28 -1.18
C GLY A 173 3.85 -13.10 0.15
N GLY A 174 4.90 -13.89 0.34
CA GLY A 174 5.67 -13.89 1.59
C GLY A 174 4.88 -14.41 2.78
N VAL A 175 4.96 -13.71 3.91
CA VAL A 175 4.24 -14.03 5.14
C VAL A 175 3.10 -13.05 5.37
N ILE A 176 2.19 -13.38 6.30
CA ILE A 176 1.20 -12.41 6.77
C ILE A 176 1.79 -11.73 8.01
N ASN A 177 1.95 -10.41 7.95
CA ASN A 177 2.54 -9.64 9.03
C ASN A 177 1.61 -8.48 9.42
N MET A 178 1.41 -8.32 10.72
CA MET A 178 0.58 -7.28 11.32
C MET A 178 1.11 -6.94 12.71
N THR A 179 0.84 -5.73 13.16
CA THR A 179 1.18 -5.33 14.52
C THR A 179 0.28 -6.04 15.52
N THR A 180 0.88 -6.80 16.44
CA THR A 180 0.16 -7.52 17.50
C THR A 180 0.35 -6.89 18.89
N ALA A 181 1.19 -5.86 19.03
CA ALA A 181 1.52 -5.24 20.31
C ALA A 181 1.71 -3.71 20.22
N GLN A 182 1.36 -3.01 21.30
CA GLN A 182 1.27 -1.55 21.43
C GLN A 182 2.62 -0.79 21.56
N LYS A 183 3.76 -1.32 21.07
CA LYS A 183 5.03 -0.58 21.11
C LYS A 183 5.22 0.28 19.85
N THR A 184 4.52 1.40 19.82
CA THR A 184 4.20 2.17 18.61
C THR A 184 5.41 2.82 17.93
N ASN A 185 6.25 3.57 18.66
CA ASN A 185 7.39 4.27 18.03
C ASN A 185 8.52 3.34 17.57
N ALA A 186 8.84 2.30 18.36
CA ALA A 186 9.88 1.35 17.97
C ALA A 186 9.50 0.59 16.70
N ILE A 187 8.23 0.17 16.59
CA ILE A 187 7.70 -0.50 15.40
C ILE A 187 7.74 0.45 14.20
N ILE A 188 7.34 1.71 14.37
CA ILE A 188 7.42 2.69 13.27
C ILE A 188 8.86 2.84 12.80
N GLN A 189 9.84 2.99 13.70
CA GLN A 189 11.26 3.11 13.31
C GLN A 189 11.79 1.87 12.57
N GLU A 190 11.41 0.67 12.99
CA GLU A 190 11.72 -0.57 12.28
C GLU A 190 11.13 -0.57 10.86
N GLN A 191 9.86 -0.14 10.72
CA GLN A 191 9.20 -0.07 9.42
C GLN A 191 9.81 1.00 8.51
N LEU A 192 10.19 2.16 9.05
CA LEU A 192 10.90 3.20 8.30
C LEU A 192 12.25 2.69 7.79
N THR A 193 13.00 1.96 8.62
CA THR A 193 14.27 1.36 8.20
C THR A 193 14.05 0.35 7.09
N THR A 194 13.00 -0.47 7.21
CA THR A 194 12.61 -1.46 6.19
C THR A 194 12.21 -0.77 4.88
N LEU A 195 11.38 0.27 4.93
CA LEU A 195 10.94 1.03 3.77
C LEU A 195 12.09 1.74 3.04
N ARG A 196 13.04 2.30 3.77
CA ARG A 196 14.25 2.91 3.18
C ARG A 196 15.12 1.88 2.47
N SER A 197 15.25 0.67 3.04
CA SER A 197 15.95 -0.43 2.38
C SER A 197 15.22 -0.86 1.09
N ILE A 198 13.90 -0.99 1.15
CA ILE A 198 13.05 -1.30 -0.01
C ILE A 198 13.19 -0.23 -1.10
N GLY A 199 13.16 1.05 -0.73
CA GLY A 199 13.32 2.18 -1.65
C GLY A 199 14.71 2.20 -2.29
N THR A 200 15.76 1.91 -1.52
CA THR A 200 17.13 1.78 -2.06
C THR A 200 17.22 0.65 -3.09
N GLU A 201 16.61 -0.50 -2.81
CA GLU A 201 16.57 -1.63 -3.74
C GLU A 201 15.78 -1.28 -5.01
N ALA A 202 14.61 -0.65 -4.87
CA ALA A 202 13.81 -0.20 -6.01
C ALA A 202 14.59 0.78 -6.90
N ALA A 203 15.22 1.80 -6.30
CA ALA A 203 16.05 2.76 -7.03
C ALA A 203 17.22 2.08 -7.74
N SER A 204 17.85 1.07 -7.12
CA SER A 204 18.91 0.29 -7.76
C SER A 204 18.45 -0.44 -9.03
N LEU A 205 17.15 -0.73 -9.15
CA LEU A 205 16.51 -1.35 -10.31
C LEU A 205 15.95 -0.32 -11.33
N GLY A 206 16.12 0.98 -11.09
CA GLY A 206 15.47 2.04 -11.88
C GLY A 206 13.95 2.00 -11.74
N ALA A 207 13.45 1.60 -10.57
CA ALA A 207 12.05 1.36 -10.29
C ALA A 207 11.59 2.05 -8.99
N VAL A 208 10.29 2.07 -8.75
CA VAL A 208 9.65 2.50 -7.50
C VAL A 208 9.00 1.32 -6.79
N ALA A 209 9.00 1.36 -5.46
CA ALA A 209 8.38 0.32 -4.64
C ALA A 209 6.86 0.52 -4.54
N VAL A 210 6.10 -0.53 -4.84
CA VAL A 210 4.64 -0.51 -4.83
C VAL A 210 4.05 -1.74 -4.14
N CYS A 211 3.05 -1.48 -3.31
CA CYS A 211 2.08 -2.47 -2.90
C CYS A 211 0.98 -2.53 -3.97
N SER A 212 1.11 -3.44 -4.94
CA SER A 212 0.30 -3.47 -6.17
C SER A 212 -1.21 -3.42 -5.93
N MET A 213 -1.91 -2.58 -6.71
CA MET A 213 -3.37 -2.44 -6.71
C MET A 213 -3.90 -2.13 -8.10
N ASP A 214 -5.17 -2.42 -8.34
CA ASP A 214 -5.92 -2.00 -9.53
C ASP A 214 -6.80 -0.81 -9.15
N GLU A 215 -6.38 0.40 -9.49
CA GLU A 215 -7.02 1.64 -9.03
C GLU A 215 -8.46 1.78 -9.51
N SER A 216 -8.76 1.39 -10.76
CA SER A 216 -10.09 1.45 -11.31
C SER A 216 -11.01 0.44 -10.64
N PHE A 217 -10.52 -0.77 -10.36
CA PHE A 217 -11.27 -1.77 -9.58
C PHE A 217 -11.55 -1.29 -8.16
N GLU A 218 -10.56 -0.72 -7.49
CA GLU A 218 -10.68 -0.19 -6.13
C GLU A 218 -11.70 0.96 -6.08
N LYS A 219 -11.62 1.92 -7.01
CA LYS A 219 -12.61 2.99 -7.16
C LYS A 219 -14.02 2.43 -7.38
N GLN A 220 -14.20 1.53 -8.35
CA GLN A 220 -15.52 0.94 -8.63
C GLN A 220 -16.11 0.20 -7.43
N LYS A 221 -15.28 -0.43 -6.62
CA LYS A 221 -15.69 -1.09 -5.38
C LYS A 221 -16.18 -0.08 -4.34
N LEU A 222 -15.47 1.04 -4.18
CA LEU A 222 -15.87 2.12 -3.27
C LEU A 222 -17.18 2.79 -3.72
N ASP A 223 -17.31 3.07 -5.03
CA ASP A 223 -18.54 3.63 -5.62
C ASP A 223 -19.76 2.72 -5.34
N LYS A 224 -19.61 1.40 -5.49
CA LYS A 224 -20.66 0.41 -5.20
C LYS A 224 -21.05 0.34 -3.72
N LEU A 225 -20.13 0.70 -2.84
CA LEU A 225 -20.37 0.77 -1.39
C LEU A 225 -20.94 2.14 -0.97
N GLY A 226 -21.19 3.05 -1.92
CA GLY A 226 -21.76 4.36 -1.65
C GLY A 226 -20.76 5.36 -1.04
N VAL A 227 -19.46 5.08 -1.14
CA VAL A 227 -18.43 6.01 -0.68
C VAL A 227 -18.41 7.21 -1.61
N GLN A 228 -18.83 8.36 -1.11
CA GLN A 228 -18.66 9.61 -1.84
C GLN A 228 -17.22 10.09 -1.67
N ALA A 229 -16.59 10.44 -2.80
CA ALA A 229 -15.30 11.09 -2.86
C ALA A 229 -15.27 12.43 -2.10
N SER A 230 -14.08 13.00 -1.97
CA SER A 230 -13.84 14.28 -1.29
C SER A 230 -14.84 15.36 -1.69
N LYS A 231 -15.37 16.04 -0.68
CA LYS A 231 -16.26 17.19 -0.81
C LYS A 231 -15.49 18.51 -0.67
N ASN A 232 -14.17 18.45 -0.50
CA ASN A 232 -13.36 19.64 -0.31
C ASN A 232 -13.21 20.43 -1.61
N TYR A 233 -13.78 21.63 -1.63
CA TYR A 233 -13.65 22.61 -2.71
C TYR A 233 -12.58 23.68 -2.44
N GLN A 234 -11.47 23.28 -1.80
CA GLN A 234 -10.39 24.11 -1.24
C GLN A 234 -10.71 24.68 0.15
N ASN A 235 -10.06 24.13 1.18
CA ASN A 235 -9.87 24.82 2.45
C ASN A 235 -8.50 25.50 2.44
N VAL A 236 -8.43 26.74 2.90
CA VAL A 236 -7.15 27.39 3.20
C VAL A 236 -6.57 26.71 4.44
N PRO A 237 -5.38 26.08 4.36
CA PRO A 237 -4.82 25.39 5.52
C PRO A 237 -4.51 26.40 6.63
N ASN A 238 -4.75 26.00 7.88
CA ASN A 238 -4.32 26.77 9.04
C ASN A 238 -2.78 26.76 9.15
N LYS A 239 -2.22 27.54 10.07
CA LYS A 239 -0.77 27.66 10.22
C LYS A 239 -0.07 26.31 10.46
N ASP A 240 -0.62 25.48 11.35
CA ASP A 240 -0.03 24.18 11.69
C ASP A 240 -0.06 23.23 10.47
N GLN A 241 -1.14 23.27 9.69
CA GLN A 241 -1.27 22.53 8.44
C GLN A 241 -0.28 23.04 7.37
N GLN A 242 -0.06 24.35 7.28
CA GLN A 242 0.95 24.92 6.37
C GLN A 242 2.36 24.43 6.73
N GLU A 243 2.74 24.49 8.02
CA GLU A 243 4.04 24.01 8.50
C GLU A 243 4.23 22.50 8.26
N LEU A 244 3.17 21.71 8.46
CA LEU A 244 3.14 20.29 8.10
C LEU A 244 3.41 20.08 6.60
N HIS A 245 2.65 20.78 5.75
CA HIS A 245 2.76 20.65 4.29
C HIS A 245 4.15 21.03 3.80
N GLU A 246 4.71 22.15 4.25
CA GLU A 246 6.06 22.61 3.87
C GLU A 246 7.14 21.58 4.23
N ARG A 247 7.06 21.02 5.43
CA ARG A 247 7.98 19.98 5.90
C ARG A 247 7.90 18.73 5.04
N MET A 248 6.71 18.25 4.73
CA MET A 248 6.50 17.03 3.94
C MET A 248 6.93 17.25 2.48
N ILE A 249 6.55 18.38 1.85
CA ILE A 249 6.99 18.72 0.49
C ILE A 249 8.51 18.71 0.40
N LYS A 250 9.19 19.34 1.35
CA LYS A 250 10.66 19.39 1.40
C LYS A 250 11.24 17.98 1.46
N ARG A 251 10.75 17.13 2.37
CA ARG A 251 11.29 15.78 2.58
C ARG A 251 11.03 14.84 1.40
N MET A 252 9.84 14.90 0.81
CA MET A 252 9.51 14.14 -0.41
C MET A 252 10.42 14.55 -1.58
N ALA A 253 10.67 15.86 -1.75
CA ALA A 253 11.59 16.35 -2.78
C ALA A 253 13.04 15.90 -2.55
N GLU A 254 13.53 15.95 -1.31
CA GLU A 254 14.86 15.47 -0.93
C GLU A 254 15.03 13.97 -1.24
N ARG A 255 14.03 13.14 -0.93
CA ARG A 255 14.03 11.70 -1.23
C ARG A 255 14.04 11.41 -2.73
N LYS A 256 13.24 12.15 -3.50
CA LYS A 256 13.22 12.03 -4.96
C LYS A 256 14.60 12.33 -5.54
N ALA A 257 15.25 13.40 -5.07
CA ALA A 257 16.59 13.76 -5.50
C ALA A 257 17.64 12.71 -5.10
N GLN A 258 17.52 12.12 -3.90
CA GLN A 258 18.41 11.04 -3.47
C GLN A 258 18.25 9.78 -4.34
N SER A 259 17.01 9.40 -4.66
CA SER A 259 16.72 8.25 -5.52
C SER A 259 17.28 8.45 -6.93
N GLN A 260 17.17 9.66 -7.49
CA GLN A 260 17.78 10.00 -8.78
C GLN A 260 19.30 9.84 -8.77
N LYS A 261 19.99 10.28 -7.72
CA LYS A 261 21.44 10.10 -7.60
C LYS A 261 21.87 8.62 -7.58
N VAL A 262 21.07 7.75 -6.98
CA VAL A 262 21.33 6.29 -6.97
C VAL A 262 21.25 5.73 -8.39
N VAL A 263 20.29 6.21 -9.19
CA VAL A 263 20.15 5.82 -10.60
C VAL A 263 21.31 6.35 -11.44
N GLU A 264 21.67 7.62 -11.29
CA GLU A 264 22.75 8.28 -12.04
C GLU A 264 24.12 7.66 -11.76
N ALA A 265 24.41 7.26 -10.52
CA ALA A 265 25.68 6.63 -10.14
C ALA A 265 25.93 5.27 -10.83
N ARG A 266 24.94 4.73 -11.55
CA ARG A 266 25.01 3.44 -12.25
C ARG A 266 25.26 3.59 -13.76
N LEU A 267 25.06 4.78 -14.33
CA LEU A 267 25.29 5.09 -15.75
C LEU A 267 26.75 5.50 -15.98
#